data_AF-A0A1E1W1E1-F1
#
_entry.id   AF-A0A1E1W1E1-F1
#
_cell.length_a   1.000
_cell.length_b   1.000
_cell.length_c   1.000
_cell.angle_alpha   90.00
_cell.angle_beta   90.00
_cell.angle_gamma   90.00
#
_symmetry.space_group_name_H-M   'P 1'
#
loop_
_entity.id
_entity.type
_entity.pdbx_description
1 polymer ?
#
loop_
_entity_poly.entity_id
_entity_poly.type
_entity_poly.pdbx_seq_one_letter_code
_entity_poly.pdbx_strand_id
1 'polypeptide(L)'
;GAGVTPDLREEAYTSLCDLLIFFAEHLATIHNAGVPAMKQLVYECDSDLADLLNDFIQEFVFVHHNYDGQDERRIEELHKRRNFLAAYCKLIVYNVAPVRRAADVFKHYIKCYNDYGDIIKATLSKAREINKQSCAMTMQLAMQALYCDCRASHAALHR
;
A
#
# COMPACT_ATOMS: atom_id res chain seq x y z
N GLY A 1 -24.82 -16.86 -1.91
CA GLY A 1 -23.86 -17.10 -0.83
C GLY A 1 -23.85 -15.86 0.03
N ALA A 2 -23.84 -15.99 1.36
CA ALA A 2 -23.79 -14.84 2.26
C ALA A 2 -22.65 -13.91 1.83
N GLY A 3 -23.00 -12.69 1.42
CA GLY A 3 -22.04 -11.74 0.87
C GLY A 3 -20.97 -11.42 1.91
N VAL A 4 -19.72 -11.35 1.48
CA VAL A 4 -18.59 -10.89 2.30
C VAL A 4 -18.96 -9.54 2.91
N THR A 5 -19.00 -9.44 4.24
CA THR A 5 -19.28 -8.18 4.93
C THR A 5 -18.08 -7.23 4.77
N PRO A 6 -18.29 -5.90 4.78
CA PRO A 6 -17.20 -4.94 4.76
C PRO A 6 -16.17 -5.18 5.87
N ASP A 7 -16.64 -5.44 7.09
CA ASP A 7 -15.78 -5.69 8.25
C ASP A 7 -14.91 -6.94 8.07
N LEU A 8 -15.44 -8.02 7.47
CA LEU A 8 -14.67 -9.23 7.20
C LEU A 8 -13.56 -8.97 6.18
N ARG A 9 -13.84 -8.16 5.15
CA ARG A 9 -12.84 -7.82 4.12
C ARG A 9 -11.69 -7.01 4.70
N GLU A 10 -12.01 -6.02 5.53
CA GLU A 10 -11.04 -5.16 6.19
C GLU A 10 -10.16 -5.91 7.19
N GLU A 11 -10.77 -6.82 7.96
CA GLU A 11 -10.05 -7.68 8.89
C GLU A 11 -9.14 -8.66 8.14
N ALA A 12 -9.63 -9.25 7.06
CA ALA A 12 -8.83 -10.11 6.19
C ALA A 12 -7.64 -9.36 5.58
N TYR A 13 -7.85 -8.15 5.08
CA TYR A 13 -6.78 -7.31 4.53
C TYR A 13 -5.70 -6.99 5.57
N THR A 14 -6.11 -6.60 6.79
CA THR A 14 -5.18 -6.26 7.87
C THR A 14 -4.41 -7.50 8.31
N SER A 15 -5.11 -8.61 8.51
CA SER A 15 -4.52 -9.90 8.86
C SER A 15 -3.51 -10.39 7.81
N LEU A 16 -3.84 -10.29 6.52
CA LEU A 16 -2.94 -10.65 5.44
C LEU A 16 -1.66 -9.80 5.47
N CYS A 17 -1.78 -8.48 5.58
CA CYS A 17 -0.61 -7.60 5.68
C CYS A 17 0.30 -7.98 6.86
N ASP A 18 -0.28 -8.20 8.03
CA ASP A 18 0.50 -8.50 9.24
C ASP A 18 1.13 -9.90 9.19
N LEU A 19 0.41 -10.91 8.69
CA LEU A 19 0.95 -12.27 8.51
C LEU A 19 2.08 -12.29 7.48
N LEU A 20 1.94 -11.56 6.36
CA LEU A 20 2.99 -11.47 5.35
C LEU A 20 4.27 -10.84 5.90
N ILE A 21 4.16 -9.84 6.79
CA ILE A 21 5.31 -9.25 7.46
C ILE A 21 5.90 -10.23 8.48
N PHE A 22 5.05 -10.89 9.27
CA PHE A 22 5.48 -11.81 10.31
C PHE A 22 6.22 -13.03 9.76
N PHE A 23 5.72 -13.59 8.65
CA PHE A 23 6.32 -14.74 7.97
C PHE A 23 7.27 -14.35 6.83
N ALA A 24 7.71 -13.09 6.76
CA ALA A 24 8.71 -12.66 5.80
C ALA A 24 10.08 -13.31 6.05
N GLU A 25 11.01 -13.16 5.10
CA GLU A 25 12.38 -13.70 5.18
C GLU A 25 13.11 -13.30 6.49
N HIS A 26 12.79 -12.14 7.05
CA HIS A 26 13.31 -11.66 8.33
C HIS A 26 13.05 -12.62 9.50
N LEU A 27 11.97 -13.41 9.47
CA LEU A 27 11.67 -14.43 10.49
C LEU A 27 12.81 -15.42 10.65
N ALA A 28 13.35 -15.90 9.52
CA ALA A 28 14.40 -16.91 9.50
C ALA A 28 15.81 -16.30 9.53
N THR A 29 16.00 -15.10 8.97
CA THR A 29 17.33 -14.49 8.81
C THR A 29 17.74 -13.55 9.94
N ILE A 30 16.78 -12.82 10.53
CA ILE A 30 17.05 -11.82 11.57
C ILE A 30 16.61 -12.34 12.95
N HIS A 31 15.38 -12.82 13.05
CA HIS A 31 14.79 -13.14 14.36
C HIS A 31 15.19 -14.53 14.89
N ASN A 32 15.37 -15.50 13.99
CA ASN A 32 15.65 -16.89 14.36
C ASN A 32 16.81 -17.49 13.54
N ALA A 33 17.87 -16.70 13.36
CA ALA A 33 19.05 -17.11 12.61
C ALA A 33 19.59 -18.45 13.14
N GLY A 34 19.75 -19.42 12.24
CA GLY A 34 20.26 -20.75 12.59
C GLY A 34 19.22 -21.76 13.08
N VAL A 35 17.92 -21.44 13.07
CA VAL A 35 16.82 -22.38 13.36
C VAL A 35 16.21 -22.87 12.04
N PRO A 36 16.55 -24.08 11.54
CA PRO A 36 16.13 -24.53 10.20
C PRO A 36 14.60 -24.66 10.05
N ALA A 37 13.90 -24.96 11.15
CA ALA A 37 12.44 -25.05 11.16
C ALA A 37 11.76 -23.72 10.81
N MET A 38 12.36 -22.57 11.18
CA MET A 38 11.78 -21.25 10.90
C MET A 38 11.85 -20.89 9.42
N LYS A 39 12.83 -21.43 8.68
CA LYS A 39 12.91 -21.26 7.23
C LYS A 39 11.70 -21.88 6.50
N GLN A 40 11.12 -22.94 7.05
CA GLN A 40 9.94 -23.60 6.46
C GLN A 40 8.65 -22.80 6.64
N LEU A 41 8.64 -21.84 7.56
CA LEU A 41 7.51 -20.95 7.80
C LEU A 41 7.58 -19.65 7.01
N VAL A 42 8.69 -19.40 6.30
CA VAL A 42 8.83 -18.21 5.46
C VAL A 42 7.83 -18.31 4.31
N TYR A 43 7.01 -17.27 4.16
CA TYR A 43 6.05 -17.14 3.09
C TYR A 43 6.42 -15.94 2.22
N GLU A 44 6.58 -16.19 0.92
CA GLU A 44 6.85 -15.14 -0.06
C GLU A 44 5.52 -14.62 -0.65
N CYS A 45 5.33 -13.31 -0.62
CA CYS A 45 4.16 -12.69 -1.23
C CYS A 45 4.28 -12.79 -2.75
N ASP A 46 3.41 -13.58 -3.39
CA ASP A 46 3.36 -13.65 -4.84
C ASP A 46 2.80 -12.36 -5.47
N SER A 47 2.92 -12.28 -6.80
CA SER A 47 2.52 -11.07 -7.52
C SER A 47 1.01 -10.84 -7.50
N ASP A 48 0.21 -11.91 -7.54
CA ASP A 48 -1.25 -11.82 -7.57
C ASP A 48 -1.81 -11.32 -6.23
N LEU A 49 -1.27 -11.83 -5.12
CA LEU A 49 -1.60 -11.35 -3.78
C LEU A 49 -1.17 -9.90 -3.58
N ALA A 50 0.02 -9.53 -4.05
CA ALA A 50 0.50 -8.16 -3.96
C ALA A 50 -0.35 -7.19 -4.81
N ASP A 51 -0.83 -7.63 -5.98
CA ASP A 51 -1.78 -6.87 -6.81
C ASP A 51 -3.13 -6.73 -6.07
N LEU A 52 -3.65 -7.82 -5.49
CA LEU A 52 -4.90 -7.79 -4.72
C LEU A 52 -4.86 -6.81 -3.53
N LEU A 53 -3.76 -6.78 -2.79
CA LEU A 53 -3.57 -5.85 -1.67
C LEU A 53 -3.42 -4.40 -2.15
N ASN A 54 -2.78 -4.18 -3.30
CA ASN A 54 -2.71 -2.86 -3.92
C ASN A 54 -4.09 -2.38 -4.37
N ASP A 55 -4.86 -3.23 -5.04
CA ASP A 55 -6.20 -2.91 -5.53
C ASP A 55 -7.12 -2.51 -4.38
N PHE A 56 -7.01 -3.19 -3.23
CA PHE A 56 -7.72 -2.80 -2.01
C PHE A 56 -7.44 -1.34 -1.62
N ILE A 57 -6.18 -0.90 -1.56
CA ILE A 57 -5.90 0.50 -1.19
C ILE A 57 -6.31 1.49 -2.29
N GLN A 58 -6.26 1.11 -3.56
CA GLN A 58 -6.76 1.96 -4.64
C GLN A 58 -8.27 2.17 -4.52
N GLU A 59 -9.03 1.14 -4.14
CA GLU A 59 -10.49 1.19 -4.00
C GLU A 59 -10.96 1.82 -2.68
N PHE A 60 -10.29 1.55 -1.56
CA PHE A 60 -10.80 1.94 -0.23
C PHE A 60 -10.08 3.13 0.41
N VAL A 61 -8.83 3.42 0.02
CA VAL A 61 -8.04 4.51 0.60
C VAL A 61 -8.05 5.75 -0.30
N PHE A 62 -7.77 5.58 -1.60
CA PHE A 62 -7.58 6.69 -2.54
C PHE A 62 -8.88 7.14 -3.26
N VAL A 63 -10.00 7.12 -2.54
CA VAL A 63 -11.33 7.52 -3.01
C VAL A 63 -11.67 8.97 -2.67
N HIS A 64 -12.46 9.62 -3.52
CA HIS A 64 -12.96 10.98 -3.28
C HIS A 64 -14.20 10.94 -2.40
N HIS A 65 -14.05 11.43 -1.16
CA HIS A 65 -15.17 11.56 -0.24
C HIS A 65 -15.63 13.01 -0.16
N ASN A 66 -16.90 13.24 -0.50
CA ASN A 66 -17.61 14.44 -0.08
C ASN A 66 -17.96 14.28 1.40
N TYR A 67 -17.19 14.96 2.24
CA TYR A 67 -17.37 14.94 3.68
C TYR A 67 -18.50 15.88 4.10
N ASP A 68 -19.75 15.52 3.77
CA ASP A 68 -20.92 16.29 4.16
C ASP A 68 -21.34 15.95 5.60
N GLY A 69 -20.84 16.75 6.57
CA GLY A 69 -21.60 17.09 7.78
C GLY A 69 -21.53 16.19 9.02
N GLN A 70 -20.67 15.18 9.12
CA GLN A 70 -20.45 14.41 10.36
C GLN A 70 -18.95 14.23 10.68
N ASP A 71 -18.39 15.14 11.48
CA ASP A 71 -16.94 15.19 11.75
C ASP A 71 -16.37 13.99 12.51
N GLU A 72 -17.10 13.39 13.47
CA GLU A 72 -16.59 12.23 14.23
C GLU A 72 -16.44 10.97 13.36
N ARG A 73 -17.49 10.58 12.63
CA ARG A 73 -17.44 9.42 11.71
C ARG A 73 -16.38 9.60 10.63
N ARG A 74 -16.22 10.84 10.15
CA ARG A 74 -15.16 11.20 9.20
C ARG A 74 -13.76 10.94 9.77
N ILE A 75 -13.51 11.36 11.00
CA ILE A 75 -12.22 11.17 11.66
C ILE A 75 -11.93 9.68 11.82
N GLU A 76 -12.90 8.90 12.29
CA GLU A 76 -12.77 7.44 12.44
C GLU A 76 -12.48 6.73 11.10
N GLU A 77 -13.23 7.05 10.04
CA GLU A 77 -13.01 6.49 8.71
C GLU A 77 -11.63 6.86 8.16
N LEU A 78 -11.21 8.12 8.32
CA LEU A 78 -9.89 8.56 7.88
C LEU A 78 -8.78 7.82 8.63
N HIS A 79 -8.89 7.67 9.95
CA HIS A 79 -7.94 6.87 10.73
C HIS A 79 -7.88 5.42 10.25
N LYS A 80 -9.02 4.82 9.95
CA LYS A 80 -9.11 3.46 9.41
C LYS A 80 -8.40 3.33 8.05
N ARG A 81 -8.65 4.25 7.12
CA ARG A 81 -7.97 4.29 5.81
C ARG A 81 -6.46 4.52 5.94
N ARG A 82 -6.05 5.41 6.86
CA ARG A 82 -4.63 5.64 7.19
C ARG A 82 -3.97 4.34 7.68
N ASN A 83 -4.66 3.55 8.50
CA ASN A 83 -4.15 2.25 8.95
C ASN A 83 -3.99 1.27 7.79
N PHE A 84 -4.95 1.20 6.86
CA PHE A 84 -4.83 0.32 5.68
C PHE A 84 -3.66 0.71 4.78
N LEU A 85 -3.47 2.02 4.54
CA LEU A 85 -2.33 2.51 3.77
C LEU A 85 -1.01 2.19 4.45
N ALA A 86 -0.92 2.42 5.77
CA ALA A 86 0.28 2.10 6.53
C ALA A 86 0.58 0.60 6.49
N ALA A 87 -0.44 -0.27 6.57
CA ALA A 87 -0.29 -1.71 6.44
C ALA A 87 0.35 -2.12 5.11
N TYR A 88 -0.14 -1.59 3.98
CA TYR A 88 0.47 -1.83 2.67
C TYR A 88 1.89 -1.28 2.57
N CYS A 89 2.11 -0.05 3.01
CA CYS A 89 3.42 0.59 2.97
C CYS A 89 4.47 -0.17 3.79
N LYS A 90 4.08 -0.81 4.90
CA LYS A 90 4.96 -1.69 5.68
C LYS A 90 5.47 -2.86 4.82
N LEU A 91 4.64 -3.47 3.96
CA LEU A 91 5.08 -4.55 3.06
C LEU A 91 6.25 -4.12 2.17
N ILE A 92 6.22 -2.87 1.70
CA ILE A 92 7.29 -2.30 0.86
C ILE A 92 8.55 -2.02 1.70
N VAL A 93 8.37 -1.37 2.85
CA VAL A 93 9.47 -0.98 3.74
C VAL A 93 10.21 -2.20 4.31
N TYR A 94 9.49 -3.28 4.60
CA TYR A 94 10.09 -4.53 5.10
C TYR A 94 10.51 -5.48 3.98
N ASN A 95 10.55 -5.01 2.72
CA ASN A 95 10.97 -5.79 1.56
C ASN A 95 10.16 -7.09 1.35
N VAL A 96 8.91 -7.11 1.81
CA VAL A 96 7.94 -8.19 1.54
C VAL A 96 7.38 -8.04 0.13
N ALA A 97 7.22 -6.79 -0.33
CA ALA A 97 6.80 -6.44 -1.67
C ALA A 97 7.89 -5.58 -2.35
N PRO A 98 8.17 -5.76 -3.66
CA PRO A 98 9.14 -4.96 -4.37
C PRO A 98 8.83 -3.46 -4.35
N VAL A 99 9.87 -2.63 -4.19
CA VAL A 99 9.71 -1.17 -4.09
C VAL A 99 8.96 -0.55 -5.26
N ARG A 100 9.03 -1.15 -6.45
CA ARG A 100 8.30 -0.73 -7.66
C ARG A 100 6.79 -0.61 -7.41
N ARG A 101 6.23 -1.44 -6.54
CA ARG A 101 4.80 -1.44 -6.19
C ARG A 101 4.38 -0.19 -5.43
N ALA A 102 5.31 0.59 -4.89
CA ALA A 102 5.01 1.88 -4.26
C ALA A 102 4.61 2.96 -5.29
N ALA A 103 4.82 2.74 -6.60
CA ALA A 103 4.48 3.71 -7.62
C ALA A 103 3.00 4.12 -7.57
N ASP A 104 2.10 3.15 -7.34
CA ASP A 104 0.66 3.38 -7.23
C ASP A 104 0.23 4.08 -5.95
N VAL A 105 1.13 4.19 -4.96
CA VAL A 105 0.95 5.01 -3.76
C VAL A 105 1.54 6.41 -3.98
N PHE A 106 2.75 6.49 -4.53
CA PHE A 106 3.47 7.75 -4.71
C PHE A 106 2.75 8.72 -5.64
N LYS A 107 2.01 8.20 -6.64
CA LYS A 107 1.20 9.04 -7.54
C LYS A 107 0.14 9.88 -6.80
N HIS A 108 -0.33 9.42 -5.64
CA HIS A 108 -1.35 10.10 -4.84
C HIS A 108 -0.79 11.15 -3.87
N TYR A 109 0.54 11.31 -3.76
CA TYR A 109 1.17 12.16 -2.76
C TYR A 109 0.63 13.59 -2.71
N ILE A 110 0.51 14.25 -3.86
CA ILE A 110 0.01 15.63 -3.94
C ILE A 110 -1.50 15.68 -3.76
N LYS A 111 -2.24 14.77 -4.41
CA LYS A 111 -3.71 14.75 -4.43
C LYS A 111 -4.30 14.50 -3.04
N CYS A 112 -3.65 13.67 -2.24
CA CYS A 112 -4.12 13.25 -0.92
C CYS A 112 -3.18 13.74 0.20
N TYR A 113 -2.49 14.86 0.00
CA TYR A 113 -1.44 15.33 0.92
C TYR A 113 -1.94 15.51 2.36
N ASN A 114 -3.11 16.12 2.54
CA ASN A 114 -3.67 16.40 3.87
C ASN A 114 -4.02 15.12 4.64
N ASP A 115 -4.48 14.09 3.93
CA ASP A 115 -5.00 12.86 4.53
C ASP A 115 -3.91 11.81 4.74
N TYR A 116 -2.94 11.72 3.82
CA TYR A 116 -1.98 10.61 3.73
C TYR A 116 -0.53 11.03 3.47
N GLY A 117 -0.25 12.33 3.31
CA GLY A 117 1.05 12.83 2.85
C GLY A 117 2.21 12.43 3.77
N ASP A 118 1.99 12.37 5.08
CA ASP A 118 2.99 11.93 6.05
C ASP A 118 3.37 10.45 5.89
N ILE A 119 2.39 9.57 5.72
CA ILE A 119 2.59 8.12 5.52
C ILE A 119 3.34 7.88 4.20
N ILE A 120 2.91 8.53 3.11
CA ILE A 120 3.54 8.38 1.80
C ILE A 120 4.98 8.91 1.83
N LYS A 121 5.22 10.06 2.46
CA LYS A 121 6.56 10.66 2.60
C LYS A 121 7.50 9.78 3.43
N ALA A 122 7.01 9.21 4.53
CA ALA A 122 7.79 8.30 5.35
C ALA A 122 8.19 7.04 4.55
N THR A 123 7.23 6.48 3.81
CA THR A 123 7.45 5.31 2.94
C THR A 123 8.49 5.59 1.86
N LEU A 124 8.36 6.73 1.16
CA LEU A 124 9.33 7.17 0.16
C LEU A 124 10.73 7.37 0.75
N SER A 125 10.81 8.01 1.92
CA SER A 125 12.08 8.24 2.62
C SER A 125 12.76 6.91 2.96
N LYS A 126 11.99 5.93 3.44
CA LYS A 126 12.52 4.62 3.80
C LYS A 126 12.89 3.77 2.58
N ALA A 127 12.06 3.78 1.53
CA ALA A 127 12.37 3.16 0.24
C ALA A 127 13.69 3.69 -0.35
N ARG A 128 13.93 5.00 -0.21
CA ARG A 128 15.18 5.65 -0.64
C ARG A 128 16.40 5.21 0.18
N GLU A 129 16.23 5.02 1.48
CA GLU A 129 17.30 4.49 2.36
C GLU A 129 17.67 3.06 1.97
N ILE A 130 16.68 2.23 1.64
CA ILE A 130 16.88 0.83 1.22
C ILE A 130 17.62 0.77 -0.12
N ASN A 131 17.12 1.47 -1.15
CA ASN A 131 17.77 1.50 -2.45
C ASN A 131 17.41 2.78 -3.24
N LYS A 132 18.38 3.71 -3.34
CA LYS A 132 18.19 5.01 -4.00
C LYS A 132 17.79 4.90 -5.47
N GLN A 133 18.42 3.98 -6.22
CA GLN A 133 18.17 3.83 -7.65
C GLN A 133 16.77 3.25 -7.90
N SER A 134 16.41 2.19 -7.17
CA SER A 134 15.09 1.56 -7.30
C SER A 134 13.97 2.51 -6.85
N CYS A 135 14.22 3.32 -5.81
CA CYS A 135 13.32 4.40 -5.41
C CYS A 135 13.15 5.45 -6.51
N ALA A 136 14.24 5.90 -7.14
CA ALA A 136 14.17 6.85 -8.27
C ALA A 136 13.37 6.30 -9.46
N MET A 137 13.60 5.04 -9.85
CA MET A 137 12.82 4.37 -10.91
C MET A 137 11.34 4.26 -10.54
N THR A 138 11.03 3.98 -9.27
CA THR A 138 9.66 3.90 -8.78
C THR A 138 8.95 5.26 -8.81
N MET A 139 9.63 6.34 -8.42
CA MET A 139 9.09 7.70 -8.55
C MET A 139 8.84 8.06 -10.02
N GLN A 140 9.76 7.69 -10.91
CA GLN A 140 9.58 7.86 -12.36
C GLN A 140 8.35 7.09 -12.87
N LEU A 141 8.10 5.87 -12.39
CA LEU A 141 6.91 5.10 -12.76
C LEU A 141 5.62 5.76 -12.27
N ALA A 142 5.62 6.30 -11.04
CA ALA A 142 4.48 7.06 -10.52
C ALA A 142 4.16 8.28 -11.40
N MET A 143 5.19 9.02 -11.84
CA MET A 143 5.02 10.16 -12.75
C MET A 143 4.49 9.74 -14.13
N GLN A 144 4.97 8.61 -14.67
CA GLN A 144 4.45 8.06 -15.92
C GLN A 144 2.97 7.66 -15.82
N ALA A 145 2.57 7.05 -14.70
CA ALA A 145 1.17 6.70 -14.45
C ALA A 145 0.29 7.95 -14.44
N LEU A 146 0.67 8.99 -13.70
CA LEU A 146 -0.05 10.28 -13.67
C LEU A 146 -0.16 10.91 -15.06
N TYR A 147 0.91 10.86 -15.86
CA TYR A 147 0.87 11.38 -17.23
C TYR A 147 -0.13 10.61 -18.10
N CYS A 148 -0.20 9.28 -17.96
CA CYS A 148 -1.16 8.46 -18.68
C CYS A 148 -2.61 8.79 -18.28
N ASP A 149 -2.87 8.94 -16.97
CA ASP A 149 -4.19 9.30 -16.44
C ASP A 149 -4.65 10.68 -16.95
N CYS A 150 -3.76 11.67 -16.95
CA CYS A 150 -4.03 13.00 -17.50
C CYS A 150 -4.33 12.95 -19.00
N ARG A 151 -3.55 12.18 -19.77
CA ARG A 151 -3.78 11.99 -21.21
C ARG A 151 -5.13 11.34 -21.48
N ALA A 152 -5.49 10.29 -20.74
CA ALA A 152 -6.77 9.61 -20.90
C ALA A 152 -7.95 10.54 -20.58
N SER A 153 -7.82 11.34 -19.52
CA SER A 153 -8.84 12.33 -19.12
C SER A 153 -9.03 13.43 -20.18
N HIS A 154 -7.94 13.99 -20.72
CA HIS A 154 -8.01 14.96 -21.81
C HIS A 154 -8.64 14.38 -23.09
N ALA A 155 -8.31 13.12 -23.43
CA ALA A 155 -8.92 12.46 -24.59
C ALA A 155 -10.43 12.24 -24.41
N ALA A 156 -10.92 12.06 -23.19
CA ALA A 156 -12.35 11.94 -22.88
C ALA A 156 -13.09 13.28 -22.93
N LEU A 157 -12.44 14.38 -22.54
CA LEU A 157 -13.01 15.75 -22.59
C LEU A 157 -13.21 16.29 -24.01
N HIS A 158 -12.52 15.72 -25.00
CA HIS A 158 -12.58 16.14 -26.41
C HIS A 158 -13.32 15.15 -27.32
N ARG A 159 -14.08 14.20 -26.75
CA ARG A 159 -15.09 13.40 -27.46
C ARG A 159 -16.48 13.91 -27.13
#